data_AF-A0A929T3M9-F1
#
_entry.id   AF-A0A929T3M9-F1
#
_cell.length_a   1.000
_cell.length_b   1.000
_cell.length_c   1.000
_cell.angle_alpha   90.00
_cell.angle_beta   90.00
_cell.angle_gamma   90.00
#
_symmetry.space_group_name_H-M   'P 1'
#
loop_
_entity.id
_entity.type
_entity.pdbx_description
1 polymer ?
#
loop_
_entity_poly.entity_id
_entity_poly.type
_entity_poly.pdbx_seq_one_letter_code
_entity_poly.pdbx_strand_id
1 'polypeptide(L)'
;RESGANEGSGNQDETKIYTNPKLAAEFVAETGIDLLACSFGTTHGIYLSKPKLDFQIIRDVRAQTNGIPVVMHGGSGVSREDYHEVVKAGVRKINYFTYMDKAGGQGVKDYLDHAPADTPLFYSQVYLAARDAMKENVRHAIRMFALKE
;
A
#
# COMPACT_ATOMS: atom_id res chain seq x y z
N ARG A 1 -11.66 12.77 1.74
CA ARG A 1 -10.30 12.40 1.28
C ARG A 1 -9.45 12.33 2.54
N GLU A 2 -8.92 11.17 2.91
CA GLU A 2 -7.87 11.10 3.94
C GLU A 2 -6.57 11.61 3.33
N SER A 3 -6.55 12.91 3.05
CA SER A 3 -5.33 13.62 2.78
C SER A 3 -4.67 13.85 4.13
N GLY A 4 -3.59 13.12 4.41
CA GLY A 4 -2.49 13.63 5.24
C GLY A 4 -1.78 14.83 4.57
N ALA A 5 -2.48 15.59 3.73
CA ALA A 5 -2.03 16.86 3.22
C ALA A 5 -2.79 17.91 4.00
N ASN A 6 -2.13 18.45 5.02
CA ASN A 6 -2.49 19.75 5.54
C ASN A 6 -2.47 20.71 4.33
N GLU A 7 -3.60 21.36 4.06
CA GLU A 7 -3.58 22.49 3.13
C GLU A 7 -2.70 23.57 3.76
N GLY A 8 -1.50 23.73 3.22
CA GLY A 8 -0.62 24.85 3.54
C GLY A 8 0.62 24.48 4.36
N SER A 9 1.74 25.06 3.90
CA SER A 9 3.11 25.03 4.43
C SER A 9 3.89 23.75 4.14
N GLY A 10 4.98 23.92 3.37
CA GLY A 10 6.00 22.91 3.10
C GLY A 10 6.87 22.60 4.32
N ASN A 11 6.25 22.26 5.45
CA ASN A 11 6.93 21.63 6.56
C ASN A 11 6.87 20.12 6.39
N GLN A 12 8.00 19.47 6.67
CA GLN A 12 8.11 18.02 6.72
C GLN A 12 6.98 17.47 7.58
N ASP A 13 6.31 16.42 7.11
CA ASP A 13 5.11 15.87 7.72
C ASP A 13 5.45 15.25 9.09
N GLU A 14 5.55 16.10 10.12
CA GLU A 14 5.82 15.80 11.53
C GLU A 14 4.65 15.05 12.20
N THR A 15 3.55 14.83 11.47
CA THR A 15 2.33 14.18 11.98
C THR A 15 2.31 12.66 11.83
N LYS A 16 3.38 12.03 11.31
CA LYS A 16 3.48 10.57 11.26
C LYS A 16 3.66 9.98 12.66
N ILE A 17 2.54 9.78 13.33
CA ILE A 17 2.46 9.10 14.63
C ILE A 17 2.69 7.61 14.37
N TYR A 18 3.84 7.14 14.80
CA TYR A 18 4.19 5.73 14.83
C TYR A 18 3.39 5.00 15.92
N THR A 19 2.94 3.78 15.65
CA THR A 19 2.22 2.96 16.63
C THR A 19 3.12 2.68 17.84
N ASN A 20 2.64 2.99 19.05
CA ASN A 20 3.29 2.59 20.29
C ASN A 20 2.96 1.12 20.60
N PRO A 21 3.96 0.22 20.68
CA PRO A 21 3.73 -1.20 20.95
C PRO A 21 2.97 -1.50 22.25
N LYS A 22 3.16 -0.69 23.29
CA LYS A 22 2.47 -0.88 24.58
C LYS A 22 0.98 -0.58 24.46
N LEU A 23 0.63 0.54 23.83
CA LEU A 23 -0.77 0.89 23.58
C LEU A 23 -1.43 -0.12 22.63
N ALA A 24 -0.67 -0.66 21.66
CA ALA A 24 -1.16 -1.73 20.80
C ALA A 24 -1.49 -3.00 21.60
N ALA A 25 -0.67 -3.38 22.58
CA ALA A 25 -0.93 -4.53 23.44
C ALA A 25 -2.18 -4.35 24.30
N GLU A 26 -2.35 -3.18 24.91
CA GLU A 26 -3.54 -2.81 25.68
C GLU A 26 -4.80 -2.87 24.78
N PHE A 27 -4.75 -2.24 23.61
CA PHE A 27 -5.86 -2.24 22.65
C PHE A 27 -6.24 -3.65 22.18
N VAL A 28 -5.26 -4.50 21.85
CA VAL A 28 -5.52 -5.88 21.44
C VAL A 28 -6.16 -6.69 22.58
N ALA A 29 -5.68 -6.54 23.81
CA ALA A 29 -6.22 -7.25 24.97
C ALA A 29 -7.66 -6.82 25.29
N GLU A 30 -7.97 -5.52 25.18
CA GLU A 30 -9.29 -4.98 25.47
C GLU A 30 -10.32 -5.30 24.39
N THR A 31 -9.91 -5.36 23.13
CA THR A 31 -10.84 -5.49 21.98
C THR A 31 -10.97 -6.91 21.46
N GLY A 32 -9.96 -7.76 21.64
CA GLY A 32 -9.95 -9.13 21.12
C GLY A 32 -9.90 -9.22 19.58
N ILE A 33 -9.36 -8.20 18.90
CA ILE A 33 -9.22 -8.18 17.43
C ILE A 33 -8.29 -9.28 16.90
N ASP A 34 -8.56 -9.76 15.69
CA ASP A 34 -7.76 -10.80 15.03
C ASP A 34 -6.49 -10.27 14.33
N LEU A 35 -6.51 -8.98 13.93
CA LEU A 35 -5.48 -8.35 13.09
C LEU A 35 -5.34 -6.88 13.49
N LEU A 36 -4.11 -6.37 13.59
CA LEU A 36 -3.86 -4.97 13.93
C LEU A 36 -3.20 -4.22 12.78
N ALA A 37 -3.81 -3.14 12.31
CA ALA A 37 -3.15 -2.17 11.43
C ALA A 37 -2.22 -1.28 12.24
N CYS A 38 -0.93 -1.26 11.88
CA CYS A 38 0.06 -0.42 12.54
C CYS A 38 0.53 0.69 11.61
N SER A 39 0.73 1.88 12.19
CA SER A 39 1.46 2.97 11.56
C SER A 39 2.95 2.79 11.84
N PHE A 40 3.71 2.45 10.80
CA PHE A 40 5.17 2.29 10.89
C PHE A 40 5.91 3.10 9.81
N GLY A 41 5.31 4.20 9.34
CA GLY A 41 5.92 5.16 8.42
C GLY A 41 5.33 5.19 7.01
N THR A 42 4.37 4.29 6.71
CA THR A 42 3.62 4.26 5.46
C THR A 42 2.54 5.35 5.39
N THR A 43 2.17 5.76 4.18
CA THR A 43 1.10 6.74 3.88
C THR A 43 0.28 6.30 2.68
N HIS A 44 -0.98 6.76 2.62
CA HIS A 44 -1.84 6.60 1.43
C HIS A 44 -1.42 7.57 0.31
N GLY A 45 -1.71 7.22 -0.95
CA GLY A 45 -1.49 8.10 -2.11
C GLY A 45 -0.11 7.99 -2.75
N ILE A 46 0.23 8.90 -3.66
CA ILE A 46 1.53 8.91 -4.35
C ILE A 46 2.54 9.62 -3.46
N TYR A 47 3.69 8.98 -3.23
CA TYR A 47 4.73 9.52 -2.36
C TYR A 47 5.49 10.65 -3.08
N LEU A 48 5.62 11.78 -2.39
CA LEU A 48 6.48 12.90 -2.81
C LEU A 48 7.94 12.70 -2.35
N SER A 49 8.18 11.80 -1.39
CA SER A 49 9.49 11.47 -0.82
C SER A 49 9.55 10.02 -0.32
N LYS A 50 10.75 9.45 -0.12
CA LYS A 50 10.92 8.06 0.32
C LYS A 50 10.29 7.84 1.71
N PRO A 51 9.48 6.79 1.95
CA PRO A 51 8.98 6.47 3.28
C PRO A 51 10.12 6.21 4.27
N LYS A 52 9.94 6.66 5.52
CA LYS A 52 10.80 6.29 6.66
C LYS A 52 10.13 5.14 7.38
N LEU A 53 10.41 3.91 6.96
CA LEU A 53 9.79 2.72 7.56
C LEU A 53 10.56 2.31 8.81
N ASP A 54 9.82 2.03 9.89
CA ASP A 54 10.39 1.46 11.11
C ASP A 54 9.86 0.03 11.31
N PHE A 55 10.66 -0.94 10.87
CA PHE A 55 10.33 -2.35 11.00
C PHE A 55 10.36 -2.85 12.45
N GLN A 56 11.02 -2.14 13.36
CA GLN A 56 11.10 -2.55 14.76
C GLN A 56 9.74 -2.46 15.44
N ILE A 57 8.92 -1.47 15.09
CA ILE A 57 7.54 -1.35 15.57
C ILE A 57 6.73 -2.61 15.26
N ILE A 58 6.87 -3.17 14.05
CA ILE A 58 6.17 -4.40 13.66
C ILE A 58 6.59 -5.56 14.58
N ARG A 59 7.89 -5.68 14.85
CA ARG A 59 8.44 -6.74 15.71
C ARG A 59 7.98 -6.58 17.16
N ASP A 60 8.03 -5.36 17.68
CA ASP A 60 7.68 -5.06 19.07
C ASP A 60 6.18 -5.22 19.32
N VAL A 61 5.33 -4.74 18.41
CA VAL A 61 3.88 -4.97 18.47
C VAL A 61 3.60 -6.46 18.54
N ARG A 62 4.19 -7.25 17.62
CA ARG A 62 4.01 -8.71 17.61
C ARG A 62 4.48 -9.36 18.91
N ALA A 63 5.63 -8.95 19.44
CA ALA A 63 6.15 -9.49 20.69
C ALA A 63 5.20 -9.23 21.87
N GLN A 64 4.59 -8.04 21.94
CA GLN A 64 3.73 -7.64 23.06
C GLN A 64 2.27 -8.11 22.92
N THR A 65 1.85 -8.54 21.74
CA THR A 65 0.47 -8.96 21.42
C THR A 65 0.36 -10.46 21.18
N ASN A 66 1.30 -11.25 21.72
CA ASN A 66 1.37 -12.70 21.50
C ASN A 66 1.34 -13.11 20.03
N GLY A 67 1.99 -12.33 19.16
CA GLY A 67 2.18 -12.64 17.74
C GLY A 67 1.04 -12.20 16.82
N ILE A 68 0.23 -11.21 17.19
CA ILE A 68 -0.88 -10.74 16.33
C ILE A 68 -0.39 -10.46 14.90
N PRO A 69 -1.12 -10.87 13.85
CA PRO A 69 -0.74 -10.53 12.50
C PRO A 69 -0.93 -9.03 12.24
N VAL A 70 0.14 -8.38 11.74
CA VAL A 70 0.12 -6.94 11.46
C VAL A 70 -0.40 -6.67 10.05
N VAL A 71 -1.21 -5.62 9.90
CA VAL A 71 -1.72 -5.09 8.64
C VAL A 71 -0.95 -3.84 8.25
N MET A 72 -0.48 -3.80 7.00
CA MET A 72 0.12 -2.62 6.39
C MET A 72 -0.91 -1.86 5.56
N HIS A 73 -1.12 -0.60 5.93
CA HIS A 73 -1.79 0.39 5.09
C HIS A 73 -0.76 1.15 4.25
N GLY A 74 -1.16 1.67 3.09
CA GLY A 74 -0.33 2.62 2.33
C GLY A 74 0.95 2.06 1.70
N GLY A 75 0.83 1.07 0.82
CA GLY A 75 1.97 0.48 0.11
C GLY A 75 2.60 1.32 -1.02
N SER A 76 2.02 2.46 -1.37
CA SER A 76 2.65 3.32 -2.38
C SER A 76 4.06 3.76 -1.93
N GLY A 77 4.94 4.16 -2.84
CA GLY A 77 6.30 4.62 -2.58
C GLY A 77 7.28 3.60 -1.95
N VAL A 78 6.80 2.43 -1.53
CA VAL A 78 7.62 1.39 -0.87
C VAL A 78 8.36 0.59 -1.93
N SER A 79 9.67 0.40 -1.71
CA SER A 79 10.52 -0.40 -2.59
C SER A 79 10.20 -1.90 -2.47
N ARG A 80 10.59 -2.70 -3.47
CA ARG A 80 10.48 -4.16 -3.42
C ARG A 80 11.17 -4.72 -2.18
N GLU A 81 12.38 -4.22 -1.92
CA GLU A 81 13.21 -4.64 -0.81
C GLU A 81 12.53 -4.32 0.52
N ASP A 82 11.96 -3.13 0.65
CA ASP A 82 11.21 -2.74 1.84
C ASP A 82 9.94 -3.59 2.02
N TYR A 83 9.23 -3.94 0.94
CA TYR A 83 8.10 -4.87 1.02
C TYR A 83 8.53 -6.25 1.54
N HIS A 84 9.66 -6.76 1.08
CA HIS A 84 10.20 -8.02 1.59
C HIS A 84 10.55 -7.91 3.09
N GLU A 85 11.17 -6.81 3.51
CA GLU A 85 11.46 -6.58 4.92
C GLU A 85 10.19 -6.45 5.77
N VAL A 86 9.14 -5.80 5.26
CA VAL A 86 7.82 -5.74 5.92
C VAL A 86 7.22 -7.13 6.13
N VAL A 87 7.26 -7.99 5.11
CA VAL A 87 6.75 -9.37 5.20
C VAL A 87 7.58 -10.19 6.20
N LYS A 88 8.91 -10.07 6.18
CA LYS A 88 9.81 -10.75 7.12
C LYS A 88 9.60 -10.27 8.57
N ALA A 89 9.40 -8.97 8.77
CA ALA A 89 9.16 -8.38 10.10
C ALA A 89 7.84 -8.85 10.72
N GLY A 90 6.86 -9.26 9.90
CA GLY A 90 5.69 -9.97 10.37
C GLY A 90 4.34 -9.42 9.91
N VAL A 91 4.32 -8.57 8.89
CA VAL A 91 3.05 -8.18 8.24
C VAL A 91 2.44 -9.37 7.50
N ARG A 92 1.13 -9.53 7.61
CA ARG A 92 0.37 -10.63 6.99
C ARG A 92 -0.78 -10.17 6.10
N LYS A 93 -1.08 -8.87 6.08
CA LYS A 93 -2.05 -8.26 5.17
C LYS A 93 -1.51 -6.93 4.68
N ILE A 94 -1.47 -6.73 3.37
CA ILE A 94 -1.04 -5.49 2.73
C ILE A 94 -2.22 -4.92 1.95
N ASN A 95 -2.55 -3.65 2.19
CA ASN A 95 -3.55 -2.93 1.41
C ASN A 95 -2.87 -2.31 0.18
N TYR A 96 -3.34 -2.65 -1.02
CA TYR A 96 -2.73 -2.26 -2.28
C TYR A 96 -3.79 -1.74 -3.27
N PHE A 97 -3.76 -0.43 -3.58
CA PHE A 97 -4.78 0.20 -4.42
C PHE A 97 -4.18 1.16 -5.46
N THR A 98 -3.52 2.24 -5.01
CA THR A 98 -3.07 3.35 -5.89
C THR A 98 -2.28 2.90 -7.11
N TYR A 99 -1.38 1.91 -6.98
CA TYR A 99 -0.60 1.42 -8.11
C TYR A 99 -1.39 0.58 -9.10
N MET A 100 -2.30 -0.25 -8.60
CA MET A 100 -3.25 -0.98 -9.45
C MET A 100 -4.11 0.00 -10.22
N ASP A 101 -4.73 0.97 -9.52
CA ASP A 101 -5.59 1.98 -10.12
C ASP A 101 -4.86 2.83 -11.17
N LYS A 102 -3.63 3.27 -10.85
CA LYS A 102 -2.76 3.97 -11.81
C LYS A 102 -2.43 3.11 -13.04
N ALA A 103 -2.16 1.81 -12.86
CA ALA A 103 -1.91 0.91 -13.98
C ALA A 103 -3.14 0.79 -14.89
N GLY A 104 -4.35 0.76 -14.32
CA GLY A 104 -5.59 0.80 -15.10
C GLY A 104 -5.72 2.07 -15.94
N GLY A 105 -5.50 3.25 -15.32
CA GLY A 105 -5.52 4.53 -16.04
C GLY A 105 -4.46 4.62 -17.15
N GLN A 106 -3.25 4.11 -16.90
CA GLN A 106 -2.20 4.06 -17.92
C GLN A 106 -2.55 3.10 -19.06
N GLY A 107 -3.12 1.93 -18.76
CA GLY A 107 -3.56 0.98 -19.78
C GLY A 107 -4.64 1.55 -20.70
N VAL A 108 -5.56 2.36 -20.16
CA VAL A 108 -6.52 3.11 -20.98
C VAL A 108 -5.81 4.12 -21.87
N LYS A 109 -4.90 4.92 -21.31
CA LYS A 109 -4.14 5.91 -22.07
C LYS A 109 -3.38 5.25 -23.23
N ASP A 110 -2.66 4.17 -22.94
CA ASP A 110 -1.88 3.44 -23.94
C ASP A 110 -2.77 2.85 -25.03
N TYR A 111 -3.93 2.30 -24.67
CA TYR A 111 -4.91 1.80 -25.65
C TYR A 111 -5.42 2.91 -26.57
N LEU A 112 -5.75 4.09 -26.03
CA LEU A 112 -6.25 5.22 -26.81
C LEU A 112 -5.17 5.81 -27.74
N ASP A 113 -3.93 5.90 -27.26
CA ASP A 113 -2.80 6.45 -28.04
C ASP A 113 -2.44 5.58 -29.26
N HIS A 114 -2.76 4.28 -29.22
CA HIS A 114 -2.48 3.32 -30.30
C HIS A 114 -3.71 2.91 -31.12
N ALA A 115 -4.90 3.41 -30.78
CA ALA A 115 -6.11 3.12 -31.54
C ALA A 115 -6.05 3.80 -32.92
N PRO A 116 -6.32 3.08 -34.03
CA PRO A 116 -6.39 3.71 -35.35
C PRO A 116 -7.51 4.75 -35.39
N ALA A 117 -7.25 5.90 -36.03
CA ALA A 117 -8.16 7.05 -36.06
C ALA A 117 -9.60 6.71 -36.51
N ASP A 118 -9.77 5.74 -37.40
CA ASP A 118 -11.07 5.35 -37.96
C ASP A 118 -11.75 4.19 -37.21
N THR A 119 -11.19 3.73 -36.09
CA THR A 119 -11.77 2.63 -35.31
C THR A 119 -12.80 3.18 -34.32
N PRO A 120 -14.06 2.68 -34.33
CA PRO A 120 -15.05 3.08 -33.34
C PRO A 120 -14.57 2.76 -31.92
N LEU A 121 -14.61 3.75 -31.03
CA LEU A 121 -14.22 3.58 -29.64
C LEU A 121 -15.37 2.99 -28.83
N PHE A 122 -15.24 1.73 -28.44
CA PHE A 122 -16.21 1.06 -27.58
C PHE A 122 -15.76 1.06 -26.12
N TYR A 123 -16.67 1.44 -25.21
CA TYR A 123 -16.44 1.41 -23.77
C TYR A 123 -15.96 0.04 -23.26
N SER A 124 -16.46 -1.06 -23.84
CA SER A 124 -16.05 -2.41 -23.49
C SER A 124 -14.54 -2.64 -23.70
N GLN A 125 -13.96 -2.10 -24.78
CA GLN A 125 -12.52 -2.23 -25.06
C GLN A 125 -11.68 -1.38 -24.09
N VAL A 126 -12.14 -0.17 -23.79
CA VAL A 126 -11.48 0.71 -22.80
C VAL A 126 -11.46 0.05 -21.42
N TYR A 127 -12.59 -0.53 -20.99
CA TYR A 127 -12.67 -1.27 -19.74
C TYR A 127 -11.73 -2.48 -19.71
N LEU A 128 -11.66 -3.26 -20.81
CA LEU A 128 -10.77 -4.42 -20.91
C LEU A 128 -9.30 -4.01 -20.80
N ALA A 129 -8.89 -2.95 -21.49
CA ALA A 129 -7.52 -2.42 -21.40
C ALA A 129 -7.15 -2.03 -19.96
N ALA A 130 -8.05 -1.32 -19.25
CA ALA A 130 -7.85 -0.96 -17.86
C ALA A 130 -7.72 -2.21 -16.97
N ARG A 131 -8.65 -3.16 -17.12
CA ARG A 131 -8.71 -4.40 -16.33
C ARG A 131 -7.44 -5.23 -16.51
N ASP A 132 -6.96 -5.38 -17.73
CA ASP A 132 -5.80 -6.21 -18.04
C ASP A 132 -4.51 -5.58 -17.50
N ALA A 133 -4.36 -4.25 -17.56
CA ALA A 133 -3.26 -3.54 -16.94
C ALA A 133 -3.28 -3.65 -15.40
N MET A 134 -4.46 -3.48 -14.77
CA MET A 134 -4.65 -3.71 -13.33
C MET A 134 -4.28 -5.14 -12.92
N LYS A 135 -4.72 -6.13 -13.71
CA LYS A 135 -4.44 -7.55 -13.46
C LYS A 135 -2.95 -7.86 -13.49
N GLU A 136 -2.21 -7.33 -14.45
CA GLU A 136 -0.76 -7.54 -14.51
C GLU A 136 -0.05 -6.88 -13.32
N ASN A 137 -0.45 -5.66 -12.97
CA ASN A 137 0.12 -4.97 -11.81
C ASN A 137 -0.12 -5.75 -10.50
N VAL A 138 -1.34 -6.27 -10.29
CA VAL A 138 -1.67 -7.10 -9.11
C VAL A 138 -0.89 -8.43 -9.13
N ARG A 139 -0.70 -9.05 -10.30
CA ARG A 139 0.11 -10.26 -10.43
C ARG A 139 1.55 -10.02 -9.96
N HIS A 140 2.14 -8.89 -10.35
CA HIS A 140 3.47 -8.50 -9.88
C HIS A 140 3.51 -8.29 -8.37
N ALA A 141 2.52 -7.56 -7.82
CA ALA A 141 2.40 -7.36 -6.38
C ALA A 141 2.30 -8.69 -5.59
N ILE A 142 1.51 -9.65 -6.09
CA ILE A 142 1.39 -10.99 -5.46
C ILE A 142 2.75 -11.70 -5.41
N ARG A 143 3.54 -11.66 -6.50
CA ARG A 143 4.85 -12.31 -6.54
C ARG A 143 5.87 -11.64 -5.63
N MET A 144 5.88 -10.32 -5.61
CA MET A 144 6.67 -9.51 -4.67
C MET A 144 6.34 -9.88 -3.22
N PHE A 145 5.05 -9.90 -2.84
CA PHE A 145 4.65 -10.23 -1.47
C PHE A 145 4.93 -11.69 -1.10
N ALA A 146 4.99 -12.58 -2.10
CA ALA A 146 5.39 -13.97 -1.93
C ALA A 146 6.92 -14.17 -1.88
N LEU A 147 7.72 -13.10 -1.91
CA LEU A 147 9.20 -13.12 -1.92
C LEU A 147 9.79 -13.87 -3.13
N LYS A 148 9.11 -13.82 -4.29
CA LYS A 148 9.48 -14.58 -5.50
C LYS A 148 10.15 -13.75 -6.59
N GLU A 149 10.09 -12.42 -6.50
CA GLU A 149 10.66 -11.49 -7.47
C GLU A 149 11.26 -10.31 -6.73
#